data_AF-A0A661BFF4-F1
#
_entry.id   AF-A0A661BFF4-F1
#
_cell.length_a   1.000
_cell.length_b   1.000
_cell.length_c   1.000
_cell.angle_alpha   90.00
_cell.angle_beta   90.00
_cell.angle_gamma   90.00
#
_symmetry.space_group_name_H-M   'P 1'
#
loop_
_entity.id
_entity.type
_entity.pdbx_description
1 polymer ?
#
loop_
_entity_poly.entity_id
_entity_poly.type
_entity_poly.pdbx_seq_one_letter_code
_entity_poly.pdbx_strand_id
1 'polypeptide(L)'
;MQNLKKYIFTQKGSTEDKLETFTPPLRGMTKYELVLLLAKRAREINQLRIDLQKKYNVHLIEKRKPIMMALDEYLRGELAPLDSFSLEQKEKEAE
;
A
#
# COMPACT_ATOMS: atom_id res chain seq x y z
N MET A 1 2.04 -38.64 2.12
CA MET A 1 2.88 -37.60 1.49
C MET A 1 2.77 -36.32 2.30
N GLN A 2 3.83 -35.92 3.01
CA GLN A 2 3.86 -34.67 3.78
C GLN A 2 4.09 -33.49 2.83
N ASN A 3 3.10 -32.61 2.70
CA ASN A 3 3.17 -31.39 1.91
C ASN A 3 4.03 -30.36 2.67
N LEU A 4 5.35 -30.37 2.46
CA LEU A 4 6.24 -29.37 3.04
C LEU A 4 5.93 -27.99 2.42
N LYS A 5 5.25 -27.14 3.19
CA LYS A 5 4.99 -25.75 2.80
C LYS A 5 6.31 -25.01 2.62
N LYS A 6 6.58 -24.51 1.42
CA LYS A 6 7.74 -23.67 1.11
C LYS A 6 7.47 -22.22 1.53
N TYR A 7 8.41 -21.62 2.26
CA TYR A 7 8.34 -20.24 2.75
C TYR A 7 9.34 -19.36 2.02
N ILE A 8 8.91 -18.16 1.62
CA ILE A 8 9.77 -17.13 1.01
C ILE A 8 9.66 -15.86 1.86
N PHE A 9 10.80 -15.29 2.22
CA PHE A 9 10.93 -14.13 3.10
C PHE A 9 11.30 -12.87 2.29
N THR A 10 10.50 -11.81 2.35
CA THR A 10 10.74 -10.57 1.58
C THR A 10 11.37 -9.45 2.45
N GLN A 11 12.67 -9.15 2.23
CA GLN A 11 13.52 -8.07 2.84
C GLN A 11 13.80 -8.10 4.36
N LYS A 12 14.96 -7.62 4.84
CA LYS A 12 15.27 -7.56 6.29
C LYS A 12 14.71 -6.24 6.86
N GLY A 13 13.79 -6.28 7.82
CA GLY A 13 13.35 -5.08 8.54
C GLY A 13 14.38 -4.70 9.60
N SER A 14 14.85 -3.45 9.61
CA SER A 14 15.70 -2.88 10.66
C SER A 14 14.83 -2.37 11.82
N THR A 15 15.31 -2.58 13.04
CA THR A 15 14.68 -2.24 14.33
C THR A 15 14.87 -0.77 14.73
N GLU A 16 14.89 0.15 13.77
CA GLU A 16 15.20 1.57 14.02
C GLU A 16 14.02 2.50 13.68
N ASP A 17 12.83 2.22 14.22
CA ASP A 17 11.74 3.19 14.22
C ASP A 17 11.31 3.44 15.68
N LYS A 18 12.08 4.28 16.39
CA LYS A 18 11.61 4.87 17.65
C LYS A 18 10.56 5.92 17.27
N LEU A 19 9.29 5.59 17.52
CA LEU A 19 8.11 6.43 17.21
C LEU A 19 8.18 7.80 17.90
N GLU A 20 8.57 8.82 17.17
CA GLU A 20 7.85 10.10 17.24
C GLU A 20 6.49 9.92 16.54
N THR A 21 5.47 10.65 16.98
CA THR A 21 4.12 10.57 16.42
C THR A 21 4.13 11.06 14.96
N PHE A 22 4.50 10.17 14.05
CA PHE A 22 4.65 10.49 12.63
C PHE A 22 3.30 10.92 12.07
N THR A 23 3.22 12.18 11.66
CA THR A 23 2.03 12.74 11.02
C THR A 23 2.31 12.89 9.53
N PRO A 24 1.74 12.02 8.67
CA PRO A 24 1.97 12.10 7.24
C PRO A 24 1.46 13.42 6.65
N PRO A 25 2.14 13.99 5.64
CA PRO A 25 1.70 15.22 4.98
C PRO A 25 0.33 14.99 4.34
N LEU A 26 -0.58 15.95 4.41
CA LEU A 26 -1.97 15.75 3.97
C LEU A 26 -2.21 16.02 2.48
N ARG A 27 -1.31 16.72 1.78
CA ARG A 27 -1.37 17.00 0.32
C ARG A 27 -2.76 17.44 -0.18
N GLY A 28 -3.41 18.34 0.56
CA GLY A 28 -4.73 18.85 0.20
C GLY A 28 -5.91 17.94 0.55
N MET A 29 -5.68 16.79 1.20
CA MET A 29 -6.73 15.91 1.74
C MET A 29 -7.01 16.18 3.21
N THR A 30 -8.19 15.80 3.67
CA THR A 30 -8.50 15.66 5.09
C THR A 30 -7.83 14.42 5.67
N LYS A 31 -7.63 14.40 6.99
CA LYS A 31 -7.13 13.21 7.70
C LYS A 31 -7.99 11.96 7.46
N TYR A 32 -9.28 12.12 7.21
CA TYR A 32 -10.21 11.02 6.96
C TYR A 32 -10.05 10.46 5.55
N GLU A 33 -9.93 11.32 4.54
CA GLU A 33 -9.67 10.91 3.16
C GLU A 33 -8.33 10.19 3.03
N LEU A 34 -7.30 10.66 3.73
CA LEU A 34 -6.02 9.97 3.78
C LEU A 34 -6.17 8.56 4.36
N VAL A 35 -6.90 8.41 5.47
CA VAL A 35 -7.16 7.09 6.06
C VAL A 35 -7.90 6.18 5.08
N LEU A 36 -8.92 6.69 4.38
CA LEU A 36 -9.67 5.91 3.39
C LEU A 36 -8.81 5.50 2.19
N LEU A 37 -7.99 6.41 1.68
CA LEU A 37 -7.06 6.16 0.58
C LEU A 37 -6.08 5.04 0.95
N LEU A 38 -5.42 5.17 2.10
CA LEU A 38 -4.46 4.19 2.59
C LEU A 38 -5.12 2.84 2.88
N ALA A 39 -6.33 2.83 3.46
CA ALA A 39 -7.07 1.61 3.76
C ALA A 39 -7.48 0.85 2.48
N LYS A 40 -7.97 1.59 1.46
CA LYS A 40 -8.32 1.01 0.17
C LYS A 40 -7.09 0.37 -0.48
N ARG A 41 -5.98 1.10 -0.53
CA ARG A 41 -4.74 0.61 -1.14
C ARG A 41 -4.16 -0.59 -0.38
N ALA A 42 -4.16 -0.56 0.95
CA ALA A 42 -3.71 -1.68 1.77
C ALA A 42 -4.53 -2.96 1.50
N ARG A 43 -5.83 -2.82 1.24
CA ARG A 43 -6.71 -3.94 0.87
C ARG A 43 -6.32 -4.52 -0.49
N GLU A 44 -6.01 -3.68 -1.48
CA GLU A 44 -5.54 -4.11 -2.81
C GLU A 44 -4.24 -4.90 -2.70
N ILE A 45 -3.25 -4.39 -1.96
CA ILE A 45 -1.96 -5.07 -1.73
C ILE A 45 -2.19 -6.44 -1.08
N ASN A 46 -3.03 -6.49 -0.04
CA ASN A 46 -3.32 -7.73 0.67
C ASN A 46 -4.07 -8.75 -0.22
N GLN A 47 -4.96 -8.28 -1.10
CA GLN A 47 -5.67 -9.14 -2.06
C GLN A 47 -4.69 -9.72 -3.09
N LEU A 48 -3.80 -8.90 -3.65
CA LEU A 48 -2.75 -9.37 -4.55
C LEU A 48 -1.89 -10.46 -3.91
N ARG A 49 -1.54 -10.31 -2.62
CA ARG A 49 -0.82 -11.34 -1.86
C ARG A 49 -1.59 -12.66 -1.83
N ILE A 50 -2.89 -12.62 -1.51
CA ILE A 50 -3.74 -13.82 -1.45
C ILE A 50 -3.80 -14.49 -2.81
N ASP A 51 -3.98 -13.71 -3.88
CA ASP A 51 -4.07 -14.21 -5.24
C ASP A 51 -2.76 -14.87 -5.69
N LEU A 52 -1.61 -14.28 -5.35
CA LEU A 52 -0.28 -14.85 -5.60
C LEU A 52 -0.06 -16.15 -4.81
N GLN A 53 -0.41 -16.17 -3.52
CA GLN A 53 -0.32 -17.38 -2.69
C GLN A 53 -1.13 -18.53 -3.30
N LYS A 54 -2.36 -18.24 -3.75
CA LYS A 54 -3.23 -19.20 -4.41
C LYS A 54 -2.67 -19.67 -5.75
N LYS A 55 -2.18 -18.74 -6.59
CA LYS A 55 -1.66 -19.04 -7.93
C LYS A 55 -0.43 -19.94 -7.91
N TYR A 56 0.50 -19.70 -6.99
CA TYR A 56 1.75 -20.44 -6.91
C TYR A 56 1.75 -21.56 -5.87
N ASN A 57 0.64 -21.75 -5.14
CA ASN A 57 0.52 -22.69 -4.02
C ASN A 57 1.65 -22.54 -2.99
N VAL A 58 1.95 -21.29 -2.62
CA VAL A 58 3.00 -20.92 -1.66
C VAL A 58 2.44 -20.09 -0.52
N HIS A 59 3.17 -20.05 0.59
CA HIS A 59 2.85 -19.13 1.69
C HIS A 59 3.87 -17.97 1.71
N LEU A 60 3.42 -16.80 1.28
CA LEU A 60 4.19 -15.57 1.34
C LEU A 60 4.20 -15.03 2.79
N ILE A 61 5.38 -14.93 3.40
CA ILE A 61 5.55 -14.29 4.71
C ILE A 61 5.88 -12.82 4.49
N GLU A 62 4.93 -11.94 4.81
CA GLU A 62 5.15 -10.50 4.79
C GLU A 62 5.90 -10.04 6.04
N LYS A 63 6.96 -9.26 5.83
CA LYS A 63 7.68 -8.61 6.92
C LYS A 63 7.22 -7.18 7.20
N ARG A 64 6.37 -6.64 6.32
CA ARG A 64 5.80 -5.31 6.45
C ARG A 64 4.29 -5.37 6.28
N LYS A 65 3.55 -4.65 7.13
CA LYS A 65 2.08 -4.61 7.04
C LYS A 65 1.66 -3.89 5.75
N PRO A 66 0.61 -4.34 5.04
CA PRO A 66 0.12 -3.68 3.82
C PRO A 66 -0.19 -2.19 3.99
N ILE A 67 -0.65 -1.78 5.17
CA ILE A 67 -0.91 -0.36 5.48
C ILE A 67 0.36 0.49 5.48
N MET A 68 1.49 -0.06 5.91
CA MET A 68 2.78 0.64 5.90
C MET A 68 3.34 0.74 4.48
N MET A 69 3.04 -0.26 3.63
CA MET A 69 3.39 -0.19 2.21
C MET A 69 2.57 0.89 1.49
N ALA A 70 1.25 0.93 1.73
CA ALA A 70 0.39 1.98 1.20
C ALA A 70 0.82 3.38 1.68
N LEU A 71 1.22 3.52 2.94
CA LEU A 71 1.74 4.78 3.48
C LEU A 71 3.01 5.22 2.75
N ASP A 72 3.94 4.30 2.48
CA ASP A 72 5.16 4.60 1.71
C ASP A 72 4.88 5.03 0.28
N GLU A 73 3.99 4.32 -0.43
CA GLU A 73 3.55 4.69 -1.78
C GLU A 73 2.97 6.12 -1.77
N TYR A 74 2.18 6.45 -0.74
CA TYR A 74 1.66 7.80 -0.56
C TYR A 74 2.78 8.82 -0.33
N LEU A 75 3.73 8.55 0.59
CA LEU A 75 4.84 9.45 0.86
C LEU A 75 5.73 9.68 -0.38
N ARG A 76 5.84 8.68 -1.26
CA ARG A 76 6.56 8.80 -2.55
C ARG A 76 5.79 9.57 -3.63
N GLY A 77 4.49 9.80 -3.45
CA GLY A 77 3.65 10.44 -4.46
C GLY A 77 3.10 9.50 -5.52
N GLU A 78 3.16 8.19 -5.27
CA GLU A 78 2.58 7.16 -6.14
C GLU A 78 1.07 7.01 -5.92
N LEU A 79 0.54 7.56 -4.81
CA LEU A 79 -0.89 7.64 -4.52
C LEU A 79 -1.34 9.10 -4.49
N ALA A 80 -2.31 9.44 -5.34
CA ALA A 80 -2.93 10.74 -5.41
C ALA A 80 -4.39 10.70 -4.92
N PRO A 81 -4.96 11.83 -4.47
CA PRO A 81 -6.38 11.94 -4.15
C PRO A 81 -7.22 11.59 -5.38
N LEU A 82 -8.35 10.89 -5.18
CA LEU A 82 -9.28 10.51 -6.25
C LEU A 82 -9.71 11.70 -7.13
N ASP A 83 -9.74 12.90 -6.58
CA ASP A 83 -10.21 14.11 -7.27
C ASP A 83 -9.15 14.74 -8.20
N SER A 84 -7.87 14.39 -8.05
CA SER A 84 -6.80 14.94 -8.90
C SER A 84 -6.86 14.45 -10.36
N PHE A 85 -7.40 13.25 -10.61
CA PHE A 85 -7.63 12.76 -11.98
C PHE A 85 -8.77 13.49 -12.69
N SER A 86 -9.72 14.08 -11.94
CA SER A 86 -10.88 14.76 -12.53
C SER A 86 -10.57 16.16 -13.05
N LEU A 87 -9.43 16.75 -12.66
CA LEU A 87 -8.97 18.05 -13.17
C LEU A 87 -8.07 17.89 -14.40
N GLU A 88 -7.13 16.94 -14.38
CA GLU A 88 -6.25 16.67 -15.53
C GLU A 88 -6.99 16.14 -16.76
N GLN A 89 -8.12 15.45 -16.58
CA GLN A 89 -8.97 15.01 -17.69
C GLN A 89 -9.80 16.16 -18.28
N LYS A 90 -10.27 17.11 -17.44
CA LYS A 90 -11.03 18.27 -17.91
C LYS A 90 -10.17 19.27 -18.66
N GLU A 91 -8.90 19.42 -18.32
CA GLU A 91 -7.98 20.30 -19.05
C GLU A 91 -7.61 19.75 -20.43
N LYS A 92 -7.58 18.41 -20.60
CA LYS A 92 -7.30 17.77 -21.89
C LYS A 92 -8.51 17.67 -22.83
N GLU A 93 -9.73 17.84 -22.33
CA GLU A 93 -10.96 17.87 -23.14
C GLU A 93 -11.37 19.29 -23.57
N ALA A 94 -10.71 20.32 -23.03
CA ALA A 94 -10.98 21.73 -23.30
C ALA A 94 -10.01 22.39 -24.31
N GLU A 95 -9.11 21.60 -24.91
CA GLU A 95 -8.18 21.99 -25.98
C GLU A 95 -8.51 21.22 -27.28
#